data_AF-A0A976KC50-F1
#
_entry.id   AF-A0A976KC50-F1
#
_cell.length_a   1.000
_cell.length_b   1.000
_cell.length_c   1.000
_cell.angle_alpha   90.00
_cell.angle_beta   90.00
_cell.angle_gamma   90.00
#
_symmetry.space_group_name_H-M   'P 1'
#
loop_
_entity.id
_entity.type
_entity.pdbx_description
1 polymer ?
#
loop_
_entity_poly.entity_id
_entity_poly.type
_entity_poly.pdbx_seq_one_letter_code
_entity_poly.pdbx_strand_id
1 'polypeptide(L)'
;MDPVVVADGIRAELAAFGTAERAAGAKKYLKSDLEFLGVRMPDWRHVLKGWLKDRPELTRRQLLAVVRELWRRPVFELRSFGVGLLEEGVGVLA
;
A
#
# COMPACT_ATOMS: atom_id res chain seq x y z
N MET A 1 12.20 4.19 -11.81
CA MET A 1 11.63 4.07 -10.45
C MET A 1 11.99 2.71 -9.92
N ASP A 2 12.72 2.67 -8.80
CA ASP A 2 13.04 1.42 -8.12
C ASP A 2 11.83 0.99 -7.26
N PRO A 3 11.22 -0.19 -7.52
CA PRO A 3 10.05 -0.63 -6.77
C PRO A 3 10.34 -0.88 -5.29
N VAL A 4 11.56 -1.25 -4.90
CA VAL A 4 11.94 -1.50 -3.51
C VAL A 4 11.89 -0.19 -2.72
N VAL A 5 12.56 0.85 -3.23
CA VAL A 5 12.57 2.19 -2.63
C VAL A 5 11.15 2.75 -2.51
N VAL A 6 10.31 2.53 -3.52
CA VAL A 6 8.92 2.99 -3.49
C VAL A 6 8.10 2.27 -2.44
N ALA A 7 8.23 0.95 -2.33
CA ALA A 7 7.52 0.17 -1.33
C ALA A 7 7.99 0.49 0.10
N ASP A 8 9.27 0.83 0.29
CA ASP A 8 9.78 1.35 1.56
C ASP A 8 9.17 2.72 1.90
N GLY A 9 9.07 3.61 0.92
CA GLY A 9 8.42 4.91 1.07
C GLY A 9 6.94 4.78 1.46
N ILE A 10 6.18 3.95 0.73
CA ILE A 10 4.76 3.67 1.03
C ILE A 10 4.61 3.09 2.45
N ARG A 11 5.50 2.16 2.84
CA ARG A 11 5.49 1.60 4.20
C ARG A 11 5.73 2.67 5.25
N ALA A 12 6.73 3.53 5.07
CA ALA A 12 7.05 4.59 6.01
C ALA A 12 5.89 5.59 6.15
N GLU A 13 5.29 5.99 5.03
CA GLU A 13 4.16 6.91 5.00
C GLU A 13 2.93 6.32 5.70
N LEU A 14 2.56 5.07 5.39
CA LEU A 14 1.47 4.38 6.06
C LEU A 14 1.74 4.18 7.56
N ALA A 15 2.96 3.82 7.94
CA ALA A 15 3.34 3.62 9.34
C ALA A 15 3.19 4.90 10.17
N ALA A 16 3.36 6.09 9.58
CA ALA A 16 3.15 7.37 10.27
C ALA A 16 1.69 7.59 10.73
N PHE A 17 0.72 6.92 10.09
CA PHE A 17 -0.70 6.93 10.48
C PHE A 17 -1.12 5.72 11.34
N GLY A 18 -0.21 4.78 11.53
CA GLY A 18 -0.46 3.51 12.22
C GLY A 18 -0.32 3.58 13.73
N THR A 19 -0.91 2.62 14.44
CA THR A 19 -0.71 2.43 15.89
C THR A 19 -0.63 0.95 16.23
N ALA A 20 0.20 0.60 17.23
CA ALA A 20 0.40 -0.77 17.66
C ALA A 20 -0.90 -1.44 18.18
N GLU A 21 -1.74 -0.67 18.88
CA GLU A 21 -3.04 -1.15 19.38
C GLU A 21 -3.96 -1.59 18.24
N ARG A 22 -4.10 -0.75 17.20
CA ARG A 22 -4.94 -1.07 16.03
C ARG A 22 -4.36 -2.21 15.22
N ALA A 23 -3.03 -2.27 15.08
CA ALA A 23 -2.34 -3.37 14.43
C ALA A 23 -2.66 -4.72 15.11
N ALA A 24 -2.55 -4.78 16.45
CA ALA A 24 -2.87 -5.98 17.22
C ALA A 24 -4.35 -6.38 17.09
N GLY A 25 -5.27 -5.39 17.16
CA GLY A 25 -6.70 -5.62 16.98
C GLY A 25 -7.05 -6.17 15.59
N ALA A 26 -6.49 -5.57 14.53
CA ALA A 26 -6.70 -6.00 13.15
C ALA A 26 -6.15 -7.42 12.91
N LYS A 27 -4.94 -7.71 13.39
CA LYS A 27 -4.33 -9.04 13.29
C LYS A 27 -5.21 -10.11 13.94
N LYS A 28 -5.70 -9.85 15.15
CA LYS A 28 -6.59 -10.76 15.90
C LYS A 28 -7.92 -10.97 15.18
N TYR A 29 -8.52 -9.90 14.65
CA TYR A 29 -9.80 -9.97 13.94
C TYR A 29 -9.69 -10.77 12.64
N LEU A 30 -8.67 -10.49 11.82
CA LEU A 30 -8.48 -11.13 10.52
C LEU A 30 -7.84 -12.52 10.61
N LYS A 31 -7.39 -12.95 11.80
CA LYS A 31 -6.72 -14.25 12.03
C LYS A 31 -5.57 -14.47 11.05
N SER A 32 -4.79 -13.42 10.83
CA SER A 32 -3.73 -13.38 9.81
C SER A 32 -2.35 -13.45 10.47
N ASP A 33 -1.42 -14.14 9.83
CA ASP A 33 -0.01 -14.17 10.26
C ASP A 33 0.79 -12.95 9.77
N LEU A 34 0.20 -12.10 8.92
CA LEU A 34 0.85 -10.89 8.42
C LEU A 34 1.16 -9.89 9.54
N GLU A 35 2.13 -9.01 9.27
CA GLU A 35 2.33 -7.78 10.01
C GLU A 35 1.22 -6.77 9.68
N PHE A 36 0.85 -5.97 10.67
CA PHE A 36 -0.15 -4.90 10.51
C PHE A 36 0.46 -3.59 10.98
N LEU A 37 0.21 -2.52 10.22
CA LEU A 37 0.60 -1.16 10.58
C LEU A 37 -0.49 -0.47 11.43
N GLY A 38 -1.73 -0.95 11.37
CA GLY A 38 -2.84 -0.41 12.16
C GLY A 38 -3.43 0.88 11.59
N VAL A 39 -3.34 1.07 10.27
CA VAL A 39 -3.78 2.28 9.56
C VAL A 39 -5.29 2.28 9.37
N ARG A 40 -5.93 3.44 9.52
CA ARG A 40 -7.37 3.58 9.25
C ARG A 40 -7.62 3.77 7.77
N MET A 41 -8.79 3.34 7.30
CA MET A 41 -9.18 3.46 5.90
C MET A 41 -9.16 4.89 5.34
N PRO A 42 -9.56 5.96 6.07
CA PRO A 42 -9.42 7.32 5.56
C PRO A 42 -7.96 7.70 5.29
N ASP A 43 -7.06 7.39 6.22
CA ASP A 43 -5.63 7.71 6.12
C ASP A 43 -4.98 6.86 4.99
N TRP A 44 -5.32 5.58 4.91
CA TRP A 44 -4.88 4.70 3.83
C TRP A 44 -5.32 5.22 2.43
N ARG A 45 -6.57 5.67 2.30
CA ARG A 45 -7.08 6.24 1.02
C ARG A 45 -6.42 7.56 0.69
N HIS A 46 -6.08 8.36 1.69
CA HIS A 46 -5.36 9.61 1.50
C HIS A 46 -3.99 9.35 0.86
N VAL A 47 -3.22 8.42 1.42
CA VAL A 47 -1.90 8.01 0.89
C VAL A 47 -2.04 7.44 -0.53
N LEU A 48 -3.02 6.56 -0.77
CA LEU A 48 -3.23 5.97 -2.10
C LEU A 48 -3.49 7.03 -3.18
N LYS A 49 -4.42 7.95 -2.90
CA LYS A 49 -4.79 9.01 -3.86
C LYS A 49 -3.65 10.00 -4.07
N GLY A 50 -2.92 10.35 -3.01
CA GLY A 50 -1.72 11.19 -3.11
C GLY A 50 -0.67 10.54 -4.01
N TRP A 51 -0.36 9.25 -3.77
CA TRP A 51 0.64 8.51 -4.53
C TRP A 51 0.36 8.49 -6.04
N LEU A 52 -0.89 8.25 -6.44
CA LEU A 52 -1.31 8.26 -7.85
C LEU A 52 -1.31 9.66 -8.44
N LYS A 53 -1.84 10.66 -7.71
CA LYS A 53 -1.91 12.05 -8.16
C LYS A 53 -0.53 12.64 -8.46
N ASP A 54 0.46 12.30 -7.65
CA ASP A 54 1.84 12.80 -7.82
C ASP A 54 2.59 12.13 -8.98
N ARG A 55 1.97 11.19 -9.70
CA ARG A 55 2.60 10.39 -10.77
C ARG A 55 1.75 10.34 -12.04
N PRO A 56 1.50 11.49 -12.72
CA PRO A 56 0.71 11.52 -13.95
C PRO A 56 1.32 10.72 -15.10
N GLU A 57 2.65 10.53 -15.11
CA GLU A 57 3.37 9.76 -16.14
C GLU A 57 3.60 8.29 -15.75
N LEU A 58 2.88 7.77 -14.75
CA LEU A 58 3.03 6.39 -14.31
C LEU A 58 2.69 5.43 -15.45
N THR A 59 3.65 4.59 -15.82
CA THR A 59 3.44 3.56 -16.85
C THR A 59 2.90 2.27 -16.24
N ARG A 60 2.19 1.47 -17.05
CA ARG A 60 1.75 0.11 -16.71
C ARG A 60 2.88 -0.75 -16.12
N ARG A 61 4.07 -0.70 -16.72
CA ARG A 61 5.23 -1.48 -16.27
C ARG A 61 5.68 -1.07 -14.88
N GLN A 62 5.71 0.23 -14.58
CA GLN A 62 6.09 0.75 -13.27
C GLN A 62 5.04 0.41 -12.21
N LEU A 63 3.75 0.60 -12.52
CA LEU A 63 2.64 0.24 -11.63
C LEU A 63 2.72 -1.24 -11.23
N LEU A 64 2.83 -2.14 -12.20
CA LEU A 64 2.92 -3.58 -11.92
C LEU A 64 4.21 -3.97 -11.17
N ALA A 65 5.32 -3.27 -11.38
CA ALA A 65 6.55 -3.53 -10.63
C ALA A 65 6.38 -3.17 -9.14
N VAL A 66 5.75 -2.02 -8.84
CA VAL A 66 5.45 -1.59 -7.47
C VAL A 66 4.46 -2.54 -6.81
N VAL A 67 3.37 -2.90 -7.49
CA VAL A 67 2.35 -3.82 -6.94
C VAL A 67 2.96 -5.18 -6.58
N ARG A 68 3.83 -5.74 -7.44
CA ARG A 68 4.52 -7.01 -7.14
C ARG A 68 5.42 -6.89 -5.91
N GLU A 69 6.16 -5.79 -5.79
CA GLU A 69 7.04 -5.56 -4.65
C GLU A 69 6.24 -5.41 -3.34
N LEU A 70 5.16 -4.64 -3.36
CA LEU A 70 4.24 -4.53 -2.23
C LEU A 70 3.65 -5.89 -1.81
N TRP A 71 3.28 -6.74 -2.79
CA TRP A 71 2.69 -8.04 -2.53
C TRP A 71 3.65 -9.02 -1.85
N ARG A 72 4.94 -8.98 -2.21
CA ARG A 72 5.98 -9.86 -1.64
C ARG A 72 6.20 -9.60 -0.16
N ARG A 73 5.92 -8.39 0.32
CA ARG A 73 6.13 -8.01 1.72
C ARG A 73 5.05 -8.63 2.61
N PRO A 74 5.40 -9.16 3.79
CA PRO A 74 4.46 -9.81 4.70
C PRO A 74 3.65 -8.80 5.53
N VAL A 75 3.28 -7.65 4.96
CA VAL A 75 2.55 -6.57 5.64
C VAL A 75 1.18 -6.40 4.99
N PHE A 76 0.11 -6.50 5.79
CA PHE A 76 -1.27 -6.44 5.29
C PHE A 76 -1.55 -5.15 4.53
N GLU A 77 -1.21 -3.99 5.10
CA GLU A 77 -1.49 -2.70 4.49
C GLU A 77 -0.72 -2.49 3.18
N LEU A 78 0.45 -3.09 3.00
CA LEU A 78 1.18 -3.02 1.73
C LEU A 78 0.50 -3.86 0.65
N ARG A 79 0.07 -5.08 1.00
CA ARG A 79 -0.67 -5.94 0.06
C ARG A 79 -1.99 -5.31 -0.34
N SER A 80 -2.74 -4.76 0.61
CA SER A 80 -3.99 -4.07 0.32
C SER A 80 -3.73 -2.81 -0.51
N PHE A 81 -2.67 -2.04 -0.22
CA PHE A 81 -2.26 -0.89 -1.04
C PHE A 81 -1.98 -1.28 -2.49
N GLY A 82 -1.31 -2.41 -2.71
CA GLY A 82 -1.10 -2.96 -4.05
C GLY A 82 -2.41 -3.26 -4.79
N VAL A 83 -3.43 -3.78 -4.10
CA VAL A 83 -4.77 -3.97 -4.67
C VAL A 83 -5.42 -2.64 -5.02
N GLY A 84 -5.40 -1.68 -4.09
CA GLY A 84 -5.94 -0.33 -4.32
C GLY A 84 -5.30 0.39 -5.51
N LEU A 85 -3.99 0.21 -5.71
CA LEU A 85 -3.27 0.74 -6.86
C LEU A 85 -3.77 0.16 -8.19
N LEU A 86 -4.17 -1.11 -8.22
CA LEU A 86 -4.74 -1.73 -9.42
C LEU A 86 -6.18 -1.24 -9.68
N GLU A 87 -6.96 -1.07 -8.62
CA GLU A 87 -8.36 -0.60 -8.71
C GLU A 87 -8.43 0.85 -9.20
N GLU A 88 -7.72 1.76 -8.54
CA GLU A 88 -7.73 3.20 -8.85
C GLU A 88 -6.84 3.53 -10.07
N GLY A 89 -5.82 2.70 -10.35
CA GLY A 89 -4.90 2.85 -11.48
C GLY A 89 -5.41 2.24 -12.79
N VAL A 90 -6.70 1.90 -12.91
CA VAL A 90 -7.25 1.19 -14.08
C VAL A 90 -6.95 1.89 -15.42
N GLY A 91 -6.92 3.23 -15.44
CA GLY A 91 -6.58 4.00 -16.64
C GLY A 91 -5.14 3.84 -17.11
N VAL A 92 -4.22 3.43 -16.23
CA VAL A 92 -2.81 3.13 -16.53
C VAL A 92 -2.64 1.68 -17.02
N LEU A 93 -3.63 0.81 -16.78
CA LEU A 93 -3.59 -0.61 -17.13
C LEU A 93 -4.12 -0.91 -18.54
N ALA A 94 -4.94 -0.02 -19.10
CA ALA A 94 -5.47 -0.07 -20.46
C ALA A 94 -4.36 0.10 -21.51
#